data_AF-A0A426UFL7-F1
#
_entry.id   AF-A0A426UFL7-F1
#
_cell.length_a   1.000
_cell.length_b   1.000
_cell.length_c   1.000
_cell.angle_alpha   90.00
_cell.angle_beta   90.00
_cell.angle_gamma   90.00
#
_symmetry.space_group_name_H-M   'P 1'
#
loop_
_entity.id
_entity.type
_entity.pdbx_description
1 polymer ?
#
loop_
_entity_poly.entity_id
_entity_poly.type
_entity_poly.pdbx_seq_one_letter_code
_entity_poly.pdbx_strand_id
1 'polypeptide(L)'
;MSHDIDVLVLGGAGVDTIVYVPALPLPYADSYMIDSGIRTRAGQTGDFVAVGLAALGMTTHHLDFLGDDPEGDLVRALHRDRGIALTAVPQPAGTKRAVNLVGPDGRRLSLYDTSRAHPDDRLPPQTLRP
;
A
#
# COMPACT_ATOMS: atom_id res chain seq x y z
N MET A 1 5.69 28.58 -9.61
CA MET A 1 5.03 28.59 -8.29
C MET A 1 5.28 27.23 -7.70
N SER A 2 5.98 27.16 -6.56
CA SER A 2 5.96 25.94 -5.76
C SER A 2 4.50 25.66 -5.48
N HIS A 3 3.97 24.51 -5.91
CA HIS A 3 2.70 24.06 -5.34
C HIS A 3 3.05 23.69 -3.90
N ASP A 4 2.75 24.57 -2.96
CA ASP A 4 2.97 24.29 -1.55
C ASP A 4 2.23 23.00 -1.21
N ILE A 5 3.00 21.99 -0.78
CA ILE A 5 2.47 20.72 -0.33
C ILE A 5 1.84 20.98 1.04
N ASP A 6 0.52 20.77 1.16
CA ASP A 6 -0.18 20.88 2.44
C ASP A 6 0.21 19.72 3.37
N VAL A 7 0.33 18.51 2.81
CA VAL A 7 0.68 17.30 3.56
C VAL A 7 1.64 16.41 2.79
N LEU A 8 2.75 16.05 3.45
CA LEU A 8 3.65 14.99 3.04
C LEU A 8 3.31 13.70 3.79
N VAL A 9 2.90 12.66 3.05
CA VAL A 9 2.74 11.31 3.59
C VAL A 9 4.04 10.54 3.40
N LEU A 10 4.60 10.02 4.48
CA LEU A 10 5.84 9.24 4.47
C LEU A 10 5.56 7.78 4.83
N GLY A 11 5.83 6.89 3.87
CA GLY A 11 5.69 5.46 4.06
C GLY A 11 4.26 4.94 3.90
N GLY A 12 4.14 3.61 3.82
CA GLY A 12 2.85 2.92 3.76
C GLY A 12 2.27 2.84 2.35
N ALA A 13 3.13 2.86 1.32
CA ALA A 13 2.76 2.51 -0.04
C ALA A 13 2.94 1.00 -0.25
N GLY A 14 1.98 0.36 -0.91
CA GLY A 14 2.09 -1.06 -1.22
C GLY A 14 0.79 -1.65 -1.77
N VAL A 15 0.75 -2.97 -1.82
CA VAL A 15 -0.44 -3.68 -2.28
C VAL A 15 -1.01 -4.61 -1.24
N ASP A 16 -2.33 -4.70 -1.23
CA ASP A 16 -3.07 -5.62 -0.39
C ASP A 16 -3.82 -6.62 -1.27
N THR A 17 -3.68 -7.90 -0.94
CA THR A 17 -4.51 -8.97 -1.47
C THR A 17 -5.61 -9.28 -0.46
N ILE A 18 -6.85 -9.03 -0.83
CA ILE A 18 -8.01 -9.19 0.06
C ILE A 18 -8.69 -10.51 -0.25
N VAL A 19 -8.90 -11.30 0.80
CA VAL A 19 -9.58 -12.59 0.76
C VAL A 19 -10.68 -12.58 1.81
N TYR A 20 -11.93 -12.68 1.38
CA TYR A 20 -13.06 -12.84 2.30
C TYR A 20 -13.17 -14.30 2.71
N VAL A 21 -13.14 -14.56 4.01
CA VAL A 21 -13.09 -15.91 4.60
C VAL A 21 -14.32 -16.15 5.47
N PRO A 22 -14.77 -17.42 5.64
CA PRO A 22 -16.01 -17.72 6.35
C PRO A 22 -15.95 -17.39 7.85
N ALA A 23 -14.76 -17.37 8.46
CA ALA A 23 -14.56 -17.07 9.86
C ALA A 23 -13.12 -16.62 10.15
N LEU A 24 -12.93 -15.97 11.30
CA LEU A 24 -11.62 -15.71 11.90
C LEU A 24 -11.63 -16.18 13.38
N PRO A 25 -10.65 -16.99 13.82
CA PRO A 25 -9.53 -17.53 13.05
C PRO A 25 -10.01 -18.51 11.97
N LEU A 26 -9.29 -18.57 10.84
CA LEU A 26 -9.60 -19.49 9.76
C LEU A 26 -9.17 -20.92 10.17
N PRO A 27 -10.08 -21.89 10.31
CA PRO A 27 -9.71 -23.26 10.68
C PRO A 27 -8.84 -23.92 9.61
N TYR A 28 -7.98 -24.86 10.03
CA TYR A 28 -7.23 -25.68 9.08
C TYR A 28 -8.18 -26.48 8.18
N ALA A 29 -7.94 -26.42 6.88
CA ALA A 29 -8.53 -27.28 5.87
C ALA A 29 -7.57 -27.36 4.67
N ASP A 30 -7.64 -28.42 3.88
CA ASP A 30 -6.77 -28.59 2.72
C ASP A 30 -7.01 -27.51 1.66
N SER A 31 -8.25 -27.00 1.54
CA SER A 31 -8.61 -25.95 0.59
C SER A 31 -9.87 -25.21 1.02
N TYR A 32 -9.93 -23.92 0.67
CA TYR A 32 -11.14 -23.10 0.70
C TYR A 32 -11.45 -22.59 -0.70
N MET A 33 -12.70 -22.74 -1.14
CA MET A 33 -13.17 -22.13 -2.38
C MET A 33 -13.68 -20.71 -2.06
N ILE A 34 -13.02 -19.69 -2.63
CA ILE A 34 -13.34 -18.28 -2.38
C ILE A 34 -14.20 -17.74 -3.52
N ASP A 35 -15.51 -17.94 -3.42
CA ASP A 35 -16.46 -17.61 -4.50
C ASP A 35 -16.62 -16.09 -4.71
N SER A 36 -16.25 -15.27 -3.72
CA SER A 36 -16.25 -13.80 -3.83
C SER A 36 -15.09 -13.24 -4.66
N GLY A 37 -14.13 -14.11 -5.02
CA GLY A 37 -12.90 -13.77 -5.71
C GLY A 37 -11.81 -13.24 -4.78
N ILE A 38 -10.56 -13.37 -5.23
CA ILE A 38 -9.37 -12.84 -4.57
C ILE A 38 -8.93 -11.61 -5.36
N ARG A 39 -8.74 -10.48 -4.67
CA ARG A 39 -8.43 -9.19 -5.32
C ARG A 39 -7.17 -8.60 -4.75
N THR A 40 -6.20 -8.35 -5.64
CA THR A 40 -5.01 -7.56 -5.33
C THR A 40 -5.22 -6.14 -5.82
N ARG A 41 -4.91 -5.17 -4.96
CA ARG A 41 -4.99 -3.73 -5.29
C ARG A 41 -3.91 -2.97 -4.55
N ALA A 42 -3.49 -1.83 -5.12
CA ALA A 42 -2.75 -0.84 -4.36
C ALA A 42 -3.61 -0.30 -3.21
N GLY A 43 -2.97 -0.02 -2.08
CA GLY A 43 -3.65 0.41 -0.89
C GLY A 43 -3.07 -0.22 0.36
N GLN A 44 -2.09 0.46 0.93
CA GLN A 44 -1.71 0.33 2.34
C GLN A 44 -2.00 1.64 3.08
N THR A 45 -1.61 1.74 4.35
CA THR A 45 -2.01 2.86 5.21
C THR A 45 -1.68 4.23 4.61
N GLY A 46 -0.46 4.39 4.06
CA GLY A 46 -0.02 5.65 3.44
C GLY A 46 -0.81 5.97 2.18
N ASP A 47 -1.04 4.98 1.32
CA ASP A 47 -1.87 5.14 0.12
C ASP A 47 -3.27 5.65 0.46
N PHE A 48 -3.93 5.04 1.45
CA PHE A 48 -5.29 5.44 1.84
C PHE A 48 -5.34 6.80 2.51
N VAL A 49 -4.32 7.16 3.30
CA VAL A 49 -4.19 8.51 3.86
C VAL A 49 -4.02 9.52 2.73
N ALA A 50 -3.12 9.28 1.78
CA ALA A 50 -2.88 10.17 0.66
C ALA A 50 -4.14 10.36 -0.21
N VAL A 51 -4.85 9.27 -0.51
CA VAL A 51 -6.14 9.31 -1.24
C VAL A 51 -7.20 10.07 -0.47
N GLY A 52 -7.31 9.87 0.85
CA GLY A 52 -8.27 10.58 1.69
C GLY A 52 -8.01 12.09 1.73
N LEU A 53 -6.75 12.50 1.90
CA LEU A 53 -6.35 13.91 1.92
C LEU A 53 -6.60 14.59 0.57
N ALA A 54 -6.23 13.94 -0.53
CA ALA A 54 -6.50 14.44 -1.87
C ALA A 54 -8.01 14.59 -2.14
N ALA A 55 -8.82 13.63 -1.69
CA ALA A 55 -10.28 13.71 -1.80
C ALA A 55 -10.90 14.86 -0.98
N LEU A 56 -10.22 15.30 0.09
CA LEU A 56 -10.59 16.48 0.89
C LEU A 56 -10.07 17.80 0.31
N GLY A 57 -9.39 17.76 -0.84
CA GLY A 57 -8.89 18.95 -1.54
C GLY A 57 -7.51 19.44 -1.09
N MET A 58 -6.77 18.65 -0.31
CA MET A 58 -5.42 19.00 0.13
C MET A 58 -4.37 18.64 -0.93
N THR A 59 -3.42 19.54 -1.16
CA THR A 59 -2.24 19.27 -2.00
C THR A 59 -1.34 18.26 -1.28
N THR A 60 -1.44 17.00 -1.69
CA THR A 60 -0.79 15.88 -1.01
C THR A 60 0.34 15.30 -1.85
N HIS A 61 1.48 15.08 -1.22
CA HIS A 61 2.61 14.34 -1.80
C HIS A 61 2.85 13.08 -0.97
N HIS A 62 2.99 11.92 -1.63
CA HIS A 62 3.32 10.67 -0.99
C HIS A 62 4.74 10.25 -1.36
N LEU A 63 5.52 9.79 -0.39
CA LEU A 63 6.89 9.34 -0.57
C LEU A 63 7.10 8.03 0.19
N ASP A 64 7.50 6.98 -0.53
CA ASP A 64 7.91 5.69 0.05
C ASP A 64 8.87 4.97 -0.89
N PHE A 65 9.36 3.83 -0.42
CA PHE A 65 10.05 2.80 -1.18
C PHE A 65 9.08 1.99 -2.05
N LEU A 66 9.47 1.74 -3.31
CA LEU A 66 8.68 0.97 -4.24
C LEU A 66 9.55 0.11 -5.16
N GLY A 67 9.12 -1.13 -5.39
CA GLY A 67 9.78 -2.04 -6.31
C GLY A 67 9.57 -1.64 -7.77
N ASP A 68 10.45 -2.15 -8.64
CA ASP A 68 10.23 -2.17 -10.08
C ASP A 68 9.57 -3.52 -10.45
N ASP A 69 8.32 -3.68 -10.01
CA ASP A 69 7.53 -4.91 -10.12
C ASP A 69 6.05 -4.60 -10.39
N PRO A 70 5.24 -5.61 -10.79
CA PRO A 70 3.81 -5.41 -11.10
C PRO A 70 3.01 -4.80 -9.94
N GLU A 71 3.35 -5.17 -8.70
CA GLU A 71 2.77 -4.55 -7.50
C GLU A 71 3.11 -3.06 -7.39
N GLY A 72 4.34 -2.67 -7.71
CA GLY A 72 4.74 -1.27 -7.80
C GLY A 72 3.97 -0.51 -8.86
N ASP A 73 3.66 -1.14 -9.99
CA ASP A 73 2.86 -0.53 -11.05
C ASP A 73 1.42 -0.26 -10.62
N LEU A 74 0.83 -1.11 -9.77
CA LEU A 74 -0.48 -0.84 -9.16
C LEU A 74 -0.44 0.42 -8.29
N VAL A 75 0.63 0.61 -7.50
CA VAL A 75 0.79 1.79 -6.65
C VAL A 75 0.99 3.04 -7.51
N ARG A 76 1.85 2.99 -8.54
CA ARG A 76 2.04 4.10 -9.48
C ARG A 76 0.74 4.45 -10.20
N ALA A 77 -0.03 3.45 -10.60
CA ALA A 77 -1.33 3.65 -11.23
C ALA A 77 -2.33 4.32 -10.31
N LEU A 78 -2.44 3.87 -9.04
CA LEU A 78 -3.29 4.51 -8.04
C LEU A 78 -2.99 6.02 -7.92
N HIS A 79 -1.72 6.39 -7.80
CA HIS A 79 -1.32 7.78 -7.64
C HIS A 79 -1.62 8.62 -8.88
N ARG A 80 -1.25 8.12 -10.07
CA ARG A 80 -1.53 8.79 -11.34
C ARG A 80 -3.03 9.00 -11.55
N ASP A 81 -3.84 7.96 -11.34
CA ASP A 81 -5.28 8.00 -11.59
C ASP A 81 -6.02 8.89 -10.57
N ARG A 82 -5.41 9.14 -9.40
CA ARG A 82 -5.93 10.03 -8.35
C ARG A 82 -5.32 11.44 -8.37
N GLY A 83 -4.37 11.70 -9.27
CA GLY A 83 -3.67 13.00 -9.34
C GLY A 83 -2.82 13.30 -8.11
N ILE A 84 -2.30 12.28 -7.43
CA ILE A 84 -1.48 12.42 -6.22
C ILE A 84 -0.01 12.37 -6.64
N ALA A 85 0.78 13.36 -6.20
CA ALA A 85 2.22 13.34 -6.45
C ALA A 85 2.88 12.20 -5.66
N LEU A 86 3.74 11.43 -6.33
CA LEU A 86 4.45 10.28 -5.76
C LEU A 86 5.95 10.41 -6.00
N THR A 87 6.73 10.37 -4.93
CA THR A 87 8.17 10.08 -4.99
C THR A 87 8.41 8.63 -4.60
N ALA A 88 8.65 7.77 -5.59
CA ALA A 88 8.97 6.37 -5.38
C ALA A 88 10.49 6.17 -5.32
N VAL A 89 11.03 5.93 -4.13
CA VAL A 89 12.44 5.54 -3.95
C VAL A 89 12.59 4.06 -4.34
N PRO A 90 13.58 3.66 -5.16
CA PRO A 90 13.73 2.26 -5.55
C PRO A 90 13.88 1.33 -4.34
N GLN A 91 13.13 0.23 -4.34
CA GLN A 91 13.23 -0.85 -3.36
C GLN A 91 13.69 -2.15 -4.04
N PRO A 92 14.97 -2.52 -3.94
CA PRO A 92 15.47 -3.77 -4.51
C PRO A 92 14.75 -5.03 -4.01
N ALA A 93 14.19 -5.01 -2.79
CA ALA A 93 13.43 -6.13 -2.22
C ALA A 93 12.03 -6.30 -2.85
N GLY A 94 11.59 -5.36 -3.69
CA GLY A 94 10.26 -5.32 -4.29
C GLY A 94 9.25 -4.52 -3.47
N THR A 95 8.06 -4.32 -4.03
CA THR A 95 6.98 -3.56 -3.41
C THR A 95 6.40 -4.27 -2.19
N LYS A 96 6.17 -3.51 -1.11
CA LYS A 96 5.53 -4.03 0.11
C LYS A 96 4.16 -4.60 -0.22
N ARG A 97 3.84 -5.73 0.42
CA ARG A 97 2.55 -6.38 0.22
C ARG A 97 2.05 -7.12 1.45
N ALA A 98 0.74 -7.28 1.52
CA ALA A 98 0.09 -8.10 2.53
C ALA A 98 -1.07 -8.93 1.95
N VAL A 99 -1.40 -10.01 2.65
CA VAL A 99 -2.66 -10.74 2.46
C VAL A 99 -3.57 -10.43 3.64
N ASN A 100 -4.80 -10.06 3.35
CA ASN A 100 -5.80 -9.65 4.31
C ASN A 100 -6.96 -10.62 4.29
N LEU A 101 -7.06 -11.44 5.33
CA LEU A 101 -8.22 -12.31 5.57
C LEU A 101 -9.30 -11.49 6.27
N VAL A 102 -10.47 -11.37 5.66
CA VAL A 102 -11.60 -10.59 6.19
C VAL A 102 -12.74 -11.53 6.57
N GLY A 103 -13.13 -11.55 7.84
CA GLY A 103 -14.23 -12.35 8.34
C GLY A 103 -15.61 -11.71 8.07
N PRO A 104 -16.70 -12.45 8.28
CA PRO A 104 -18.06 -11.98 8.02
C PRO A 104 -18.51 -10.82 8.93
N ASP A 105 -17.85 -10.65 10.08
CA ASP A 105 -18.06 -9.54 11.02
C ASP A 105 -17.26 -8.28 10.65
N GLY A 106 -16.54 -8.30 9.52
CA GLY A 106 -15.71 -7.19 9.07
C GLY A 106 -14.34 -7.08 9.76
N ARG A 107 -14.04 -7.94 10.76
CA ARG A 107 -12.68 -8.01 11.32
C ARG A 107 -11.71 -8.57 10.30
N ARG A 108 -10.44 -8.22 10.47
CA ARG A 108 -9.37 -8.61 9.54
C ARG A 108 -8.16 -9.14 10.28
N LEU A 109 -7.57 -10.20 9.74
CA LEU A 109 -6.22 -10.66 10.05
C LEU A 109 -5.31 -10.39 8.84
N SER A 110 -4.18 -9.75 9.08
CA SER A 110 -3.22 -9.36 8.03
C SER A 110 -1.94 -10.18 8.13
N LEU A 111 -1.47 -10.70 7.01
CA LEU A 111 -0.17 -11.36 6.84
C LEU A 111 0.72 -10.46 6.00
N TYR A 112 1.71 -9.82 6.63
CA TYR A 112 2.64 -8.93 5.94
C TYR A 112 3.86 -9.71 5.42
N ASP A 113 4.24 -9.46 4.17
CA ASP A 113 5.44 -10.01 3.56
C ASP A 113 6.67 -9.19 3.99
N THR A 114 7.30 -9.59 5.09
CA THR A 114 8.47 -8.89 5.65
C THR A 114 9.74 -9.04 4.81
N SER A 115 9.73 -9.89 3.77
CA SER A 115 10.87 -10.01 2.84
C SER A 115 11.03 -8.80 1.91
N ARG A 116 10.04 -7.89 1.89
CA ARG A 116 9.97 -6.69 1.03
C ARG A 116 10.60 -5.43 1.62
N ALA A 117 11.40 -5.60 2.67
CA ALA A 117 12.15 -4.53 3.29
C ALA A 117 13.41 -5.09 3.97
N HIS A 118 14.43 -4.26 4.08
CA HIS A 118 15.63 -4.53 4.84
C HIS A 118 15.71 -3.61 6.06
N PRO A 119 16.25 -4.07 7.21
CA PRO A 119 16.40 -3.24 8.42
C PRO A 119 17.17 -1.93 8.19
N ASP A 120 18.07 -1.91 7.21
CA ASP A 120 18.95 -0.79 6.90
C ASP A 120 18.40 0.14 5.80
N ASP A 121 17.18 -0.10 5.30
CA ASP A 121 16.59 0.78 4.30
C ASP A 121 16.39 2.18 4.87
N ARG A 122 16.97 3.19 4.19
CA ARG A 122 16.87 4.60 4.58
C ARG A 122 16.55 5.46 3.38
N LEU A 123 15.56 6.34 3.54
CA LEU A 123 15.23 7.31 2.51
C LEU A 123 16.46 8.23 2.30
N PRO A 124 16.85 8.53 1.04
CA PRO A 124 17.98 9.41 0.80
C PRO A 124 17.72 10.78 1.44
N PRO A 125 18.65 11.35 2.25
CA PRO A 125 18.41 12.61 2.96
C PRO A 125 18.08 13.79 2.05
N GLN A 126 18.53 13.76 0.80
CA GLN A 126 18.24 14.79 -0.19
C GLN A 126 16.78 14.78 -0.65
N THR A 127 16.12 13.62 -0.60
CA THR A 127 14.71 13.44 -0.98
C THR A 127 13.75 13.98 0.08
N LEU A 128 14.22 14.16 1.32
CA LEU A 128 13.42 14.63 2.46
C LEU A 128 13.61 16.13 2.77
N ARG A 129 14.33 16.86 1.92
CA ARG A 129 14.57 18.30 2.14
C ARG A 129 13.31 19.09 1.81
N PRO A 130 12.90 20.04 2.67
CA PRO A 130 11.81 20.97 2.37
C PRO A 130 12.16 21.91 1.22
#